data_AF-A0A1X0RS49-F1
#
_entry.id   AF-A0A1X0RS49-F1
#
_cell.length_a   1.000
_cell.length_b   1.000
_cell.length_c   1.000
_cell.angle_alpha   90.00
_cell.angle_beta   90.00
_cell.angle_gamma   90.00
#
_symmetry.space_group_name_H-M   'P 1'
#
loop_
_entity.id
_entity.type
_entity.pdbx_description
1 polymer ?
#
loop_
_entity_poly.entity_id
_entity_poly.type
_entity_poly.pdbx_seq_one_letter_code
_entity_poly.pdbx_strand_id
1 'polypeptide(L)' 'MTTIGYIRKSKPEESHMTRCQLINQMIKTQRDKSLCTKVYVSPHSNAEDRLYQRDKGVNCSLLEQLKDCDGSIQGK' A
#
# COMPACT_ATOMS: atom_id res chain seq x y z
N MET A 1 -14.97 16.30 -2.00
CA MET A 1 -14.47 15.59 -3.19
C MET A 1 -13.46 14.56 -2.72
N THR A 2 -13.61 13.30 -3.11
CA THR A 2 -12.73 12.22 -2.65
C THR A 2 -11.65 11.97 -3.70
N THR A 3 -10.40 12.25 -3.35
CA THR A 3 -9.22 11.91 -4.16
C THR A 3 -8.58 10.65 -3.61
N ILE A 4 -8.38 9.65 -4.46
CA ILE A 4 -7.84 8.34 -4.09
C ILE A 4 -6.40 8.23 -4.61
N GLY A 5 -5.47 8.07 -3.67
CA GLY A 5 -4.08 7.72 -3.93
C GLY A 5 -3.92 6.21 -3.89
N TYR A 6 -3.12 5.68 -4.82
CA TYR A 6 -2.80 4.27 -4.85
C TYR A 6 -1.29 4.05 -4.89
N ILE A 7 -0.83 3.18 -3.99
CA ILE A 7 0.58 2.87 -3.81
C ILE A 7 0.78 1.40 -4.16
N ARG A 8 1.69 1.15 -5.08
CA ARG A 8 2.17 -0.18 -5.42
C ARG A 8 3.63 -0.29 -5.10
N LYS A 9 4.03 -1.46 -4.63
CA LYS A 9 5.44 -1.76 -4.42
C LYS A 9 5.72 -3.22 -4.78
N SER A 10 6.79 -3.44 -5.53
CA SER A 10 7.23 -4.76 -6.06
C SER A 10 7.57 -5.73 -4.95
N LYS A 11 7.50 -7.04 -5.18
CA LYS A 11 7.85 -8.05 -4.17
C LYS A 11 9.19 -7.71 -3.49
N PRO A 12 9.28 -7.87 -2.17
CA PRO A 12 10.36 -7.30 -1.39
C PRO A 12 11.59 -8.21 -1.51
N GLU A 13 12.76 -7.59 -1.59
CA GLU A 13 14.02 -8.23 -1.21
C GLU A 13 14.44 -7.78 0.20
N GLU A 14 13.80 -6.72 0.71
CA GLU A 14 14.05 -6.12 2.01
C GLU A 14 13.27 -6.78 3.17
N SER A 15 13.67 -6.43 4.39
CA SER A 15 12.97 -6.84 5.62
C SER A 15 11.55 -6.25 5.71
N HIS A 16 10.68 -6.91 6.48
CA HIS A 16 9.33 -6.43 6.78
C HIS A 16 9.30 -5.03 7.38
N MET A 17 10.19 -4.71 8.31
CA MET A 17 10.25 -3.38 8.93
C MET A 17 10.63 -2.29 7.92
N THR A 18 11.66 -2.54 7.11
CA THR A 18 12.08 -1.63 6.03
C THR A 18 10.94 -1.41 5.06
N ARG A 19 10.19 -2.46 4.74
CA ARG A 19 9.03 -2.40 3.87
C ARG A 19 7.94 -1.47 4.41
N CYS A 20 7.57 -1.64 5.68
CA CYS A 20 6.59 -0.78 6.34
C CYS A 20 7.03 0.70 6.33
N GLN A 21 8.31 0.97 6.57
CA GLN A 21 8.86 2.33 6.53
C GLN A 21 8.74 2.96 5.14
N LEU A 22 9.12 2.23 4.09
CA LEU A 22 9.05 2.71 2.70
C LEU A 22 7.60 3.00 2.28
N ILE A 23 6.67 2.10 2.60
CA ILE A 23 5.26 2.28 2.25
C ILE A 23 4.66 3.46 3.03
N ASN A 24 5.00 3.63 4.31
CA ASN A 24 4.56 4.79 5.10
C ASN A 24 5.07 6.12 4.51
N GLN A 25 6.29 6.18 3.98
CA GLN A 25 6.80 7.36 3.29
C GLN A 25 6.00 7.67 2.00
N MET A 26 5.61 6.63 1.27
CA MET A 26 4.75 6.78 0.08
C MET A 26 3.34 7.26 0.46
N ILE A 27 2.75 6.73 1.53
CA ILE A 27 1.44 7.18 2.05
C ILE A 27 1.50 8.66 2.41
N LYS A 28 2.52 9.05 3.17
CA LYS A 28 2.74 10.45 3.54
C LYS A 28 2.85 11.34 2.31
N THR A 29 3.58 10.89 1.28
CA THR A 29 3.71 11.65 0.02
C THR A 29 2.35 11.83 -0.65
N GLN A 30 1.52 10.78 -0.72
CA GLN A 30 0.19 10.86 -1.33
C GLN A 30 -0.75 11.79 -0.57
N ARG A 31 -0.69 11.79 0.77
CA ARG A 31 -1.52 12.67 1.59
C ARG A 31 -1.04 14.12 1.57
N ASP A 32 0.25 14.34 1.80
CA ASP A 32 0.77 15.69 2.03
C ASP A 32 1.00 16.43 0.71
N LYS A 33 1.48 15.75 -0.33
CA LYS A 33 1.83 16.39 -1.62
C LYS A 33 0.73 16.25 -2.66
N SER A 34 0.12 15.07 -2.75
CA SER A 34 -0.95 14.79 -3.73
C SER A 34 -2.35 15.04 -3.17
N LEU A 35 -2.47 15.45 -1.90
CA LEU A 35 -3.72 15.81 -1.23
C LEU A 35 -4.78 14.69 -1.31
N CYS A 36 -4.33 13.43 -1.29
CA CYS A 36 -5.21 12.27 -1.35
C CYS A 36 -5.98 12.12 -0.02
N THR A 37 -7.30 12.14 -0.12
CA THR A 37 -8.22 11.89 1.00
C THR A 37 -8.28 10.42 1.40
N LYS A 38 -8.03 9.52 0.44
CA LYS A 38 -7.99 8.06 0.64
C LYS A 38 -6.72 7.49 0.07
N VAL A 39 -6.07 6.56 0.78
CA VAL A 39 -4.84 5.91 0.30
C VAL A 39 -4.92 4.41 0.48
N TYR A 40 -4.85 3.70 -0.65
CA TYR A 40 -4.81 2.24 -0.70
C TYR A 40 -3.42 1.76 -1.11
N VAL A 41 -3.05 0.57 -0.64
CA VAL A 41 -1.73 0.00 -0.87
C VAL A 41 -1.81 -1.42 -1.40
N SER A 42 -0.95 -1.76 -2.36
CA SER A 42 -0.62 -3.15 -2.68
C SER A 42 0.83 -3.38 -2.30
N PRO A 43 1.09 -3.96 -1.12
CA PRO A 43 2.43 -4.02 -0.56
C PRO A 43 3.29 -5.08 -1.22
N HIS A 44 2.77 -5.98 -2.05
CA HIS A 44 3.53 -7.04 -2.71
C HIS A 44 3.00 -7.33 -4.13
N SER A 45 3.16 -6.39 -5.06
CA SER A 45 2.61 -6.53 -6.41
C SER A 45 3.69 -6.48 -7.49
N ASN A 46 3.76 -7.48 -8.36
CA ASN A 46 4.51 -7.40 -9.61
C ASN A 46 3.69 -6.68 -10.69
N ALA A 47 4.36 -6.16 -11.72
CA ALA A 47 3.70 -5.51 -12.86
C ALA A 47 2.71 -6.46 -13.56
N GLU A 48 3.13 -7.72 -13.73
CA GLU A 48 2.37 -8.79 -14.41
C GLU A 48 1.27 -9.42 -13.54
N ASP A 49 1.26 -9.15 -12.22
CA ASP A 49 0.23 -9.72 -11.35
C ASP A 49 -1.13 -9.16 -11.73
N ARG A 50 -2.11 -10.04 -11.99
CA ARG A 50 -3.48 -9.63 -12.29
C ARG A 50 -4.08 -8.93 -11.09
N LEU A 51 -4.93 -7.93 -11.32
CA LEU A 51 -5.51 -7.10 -10.25
C LEU A 51 -6.16 -7.92 -9.12
N TYR A 52 -6.86 -9.00 -9.46
CA TYR A 52 -7.54 -9.86 -8.49
C TYR A 52 -6.61 -10.77 -7.66
N GLN A 53 -5.32 -10.87 -8.05
CA GLN A 53 -4.31 -11.71 -7.40
C GLN A 53 -3.35 -10.90 -6.51
N ARG A 54 -3.26 -9.58 -6.72
CA ARG A 54 -2.21 -8.73 -6.12
C ARG A 54 -2.22 -8.69 -4.60
N ASP A 55 -3.41 -8.67 -3.99
CA ASP A 55 -3.55 -8.55 -2.53
C ASP A 55 -4.24 -9.77 -1.90
N LYS A 56 -4.43 -10.83 -2.68
CA LYS A 56 -5.10 -12.05 -2.25
C LYS A 56 -4.19 -12.82 -1.30
N GLY A 57 -4.53 -12.82 -0.01
CA GLY A 57 -3.70 -13.42 1.04
C GLY A 57 -2.52 -12.56 1.47
N VAL A 58 -2.54 -11.25 1.16
CA VAL A 58 -1.55 -10.32 1.71
C VAL A 58 -1.62 -10.35 3.24
N ASN A 59 -0.44 -10.53 3.84
CA ASN A 59 -0.22 -10.53 5.28
C ASN A 59 -0.90 -9.33 5.94
N CYS A 60 -2.03 -9.56 6.63
CA CYS A 60 -2.74 -8.56 7.42
C CYS A 60 -1.79 -7.82 8.38
N SER A 61 -0.77 -8.52 8.87
CA SER A 61 0.28 -7.98 9.74
C SER A 61 1.04 -6.77 9.17
N LEU A 62 1.21 -6.69 7.84
CA LEU A 62 1.84 -5.52 7.22
C LEU A 62 0.88 -4.34 7.20
N LEU A 63 -0.36 -4.57 6.74
CA LEU A 63 -1.38 -3.52 6.65
C LEU A 63 -1.70 -2.91 8.01
N GLU A 64 -1.70 -3.73 9.07
CA GLU A 64 -1.89 -3.30 10.46
C GLU A 64 -0.78 -2.35 10.97
N GLN A 65 0.43 -2.45 10.43
CA GLN A 65 1.56 -1.59 10.80
C GLN A 65 1.65 -0.30 9.99
N LEU A 66 0.86 -0.17 8.92
CA LEU A 66 0.83 1.04 8.11
C LEU A 66 -0.02 2.11 8.76
N LYS A 67 0.54 3.31 8.89
CA LYS A 67 -0.16 4.47 9.44
C LYS A 67 -0.93 5.16 8.33
N ASP A 68 -2.14 5.62 8.63
CA ASP A 68 -2.98 6.39 7.72
C ASP A 68 -3.28 5.70 6.38
N CYS A 69 -3.29 4.37 6.38
CA CYS A 69 -3.71 3.54 5.26
C CYS A 69 -5.21 3.20 5.37
N ASP A 70 -5.95 3.39 4.26
CA ASP A 70 -7.36 3.04 4.19
C ASP A 70 -7.59 1.54 3.89
N GLY A 71 -6.55 0.83 3.45
CA GLY A 71 -6.56 -0.62 3.24
C GLY A 71 -5.79 -1.06 1.99
N SER A 72 -6.00 -2.31 1.60
CA SER A 72 -5.56 -2.80 0.28
C SER A 72 -6.60 -2.53 -0.80
N ILE A 73 -6.28 -2.81 -2.07
CA ILE A 73 -7.27 -2.66 -3.15
C ILE A 73 -8.39 -3.69 -3.06
N GLN A 74 -8.16 -4.80 -2.35
CA GLN A 74 -9.10 -5.92 -2.24
C GLN A 74 -9.83 -5.95 -0.89
N GLY A 75 -9.59 -4.97 -0.01
CA GLY A 75 -10.21 -4.89 1.31
C GLY A 75 -9.22 -4.52 2.41
N LYS A 76 -9.74 -4.41 3.63
CA LYS A 76 -8.94 -4.22 4.84
C LYS A 76 -8.77 -5.55 5.57
#